data_AF-A0A317M780-F1
#
_entry.id   AF-A0A317M780-F1
#
_cell.length_a   1.000
_cell.length_b   1.000
_cell.length_c   1.000
_cell.angle_alpha   90.00
_cell.angle_beta   90.00
_cell.angle_gamma   90.00
#
_symmetry.space_group_name_H-M   'P 1'
#
loop_
_entity.id
_entity.type
_entity.pdbx_description
1 polymer ?
#
loop_
_entity_poly.entity_id
_entity_poly.type
_entity_poly.pdbx_seq_one_letter_code
_entity_poly.pdbx_strand_id
1 'polypeptide(L)'
;MKHLLFLLLWIPLWANAQQKTGDYVCPPCGPCDSIVYHKPGVCPHCGMTLVLRDTTKASAQELKSICFYLYDGTEVLDFAGPLEVFSYAGFKIFTVGKTKAPVTVQGILKVIPDYSIQDAPPADIFAIFGGDDGVAAGDPEVISWIKSRDAVTKRYFSVCTGAFVLANAGLLDSLTVTTFHKSINSLQRVVPSAKVLADVRYVDNGRVITTAGISAGIDGALHLVARLKGETEALRIARHMEYDKYIPEQGLVVKH
;
A
#
# COMPACT_ATOMS: atom_id res chain seq x y z
N MET A 1 -74.40 -7.25 42.24
CA MET A 1 -73.80 -6.30 41.27
C MET A 1 -72.80 -5.41 41.99
N LYS A 2 -71.50 -5.61 41.77
CA LYS A 2 -70.42 -4.61 41.95
C LYS A 2 -69.13 -5.20 41.36
N HIS A 3 -68.81 -4.77 40.14
CA HIS A 3 -67.50 -4.93 39.50
C HIS A 3 -66.50 -3.93 40.12
N LEU A 4 -65.22 -4.28 40.22
CA LEU A 4 -64.07 -3.35 40.10
C LEU A 4 -62.74 -4.14 40.09
N LEU A 5 -62.18 -4.39 38.90
CA LEU A 5 -61.00 -3.74 38.30
C LEU A 5 -59.63 -4.25 38.80
N PHE A 6 -59.00 -5.07 37.96
CA PHE A 6 -57.56 -5.36 37.98
C PHE A 6 -56.78 -4.17 37.38
N LEU A 7 -55.90 -3.55 38.17
CA LEU A 7 -54.93 -2.55 37.71
C LEU A 7 -53.61 -3.25 37.37
N LEU A 8 -53.36 -3.45 36.08
CA LEU A 8 -52.04 -3.83 35.53
C LEU A 8 -51.16 -2.58 35.45
N LEU A 9 -50.18 -2.49 36.34
CA LEU A 9 -49.12 -1.48 36.31
C LEU A 9 -48.12 -1.80 35.20
N TRP A 10 -48.18 -1.04 34.11
CA TRP A 10 -47.16 -0.99 33.07
C TRP A 10 -45.97 -0.15 33.55
N ILE A 11 -44.82 -0.78 33.76
CA ILE A 11 -43.55 -0.09 34.01
C ILE A 11 -42.86 0.08 32.64
N PRO A 12 -42.56 1.31 32.18
CA PRO A 12 -41.84 1.49 30.94
C PRO A 12 -40.36 1.14 31.15
N LEU A 13 -39.86 0.16 30.40
CA LEU A 13 -38.43 -0.10 30.22
C LEU A 13 -37.82 1.07 29.44
N TRP A 14 -37.22 2.01 30.16
CA TRP A 14 -36.37 3.03 29.54
C TRP A 14 -35.04 2.38 29.17
N ALA A 15 -34.89 2.02 27.90
CA ALA A 15 -33.60 1.66 27.33
C ALA A 15 -32.73 2.93 27.27
N ASN A 16 -31.80 3.06 28.21
CA ASN A 16 -30.72 4.04 28.12
C ASN A 16 -29.81 3.67 26.93
N ALA A 17 -30.06 4.30 25.77
CA ALA A 17 -29.13 4.27 24.66
C ALA A 17 -27.86 5.03 25.08
N GLN A 18 -26.84 4.29 25.47
CA GLN A 18 -25.55 4.82 25.88
C GLN A 18 -24.91 5.55 24.69
N GLN A 19 -24.99 6.88 24.67
CA GLN A 19 -24.32 7.71 23.67
C GLN A 19 -22.81 7.46 23.77
N LYS A 20 -22.23 6.87 22.72
CA LYS A 20 -20.77 6.72 22.61
C LYS A 20 -20.15 8.11 22.62
N THR A 21 -19.43 8.44 23.68
CA THR A 21 -18.68 9.70 23.82
C THR A 21 -17.43 9.63 22.95
N GLY A 22 -17.29 10.57 22.01
CA GLY A 22 -16.12 10.66 21.14
C GLY A 22 -16.17 11.89 20.22
N ASP A 23 -15.03 12.22 19.63
CA ASP A 23 -14.99 13.17 18.51
C ASP A 23 -15.65 12.55 17.28
N TYR A 24 -16.17 13.38 16.39
CA TYR A 24 -16.80 13.02 15.12
C TYR A 24 -16.20 13.83 13.97
N VAL A 25 -16.24 13.30 12.75
CA VAL A 25 -15.73 13.97 11.54
C VAL A 25 -16.74 13.81 10.38
N CYS A 26 -16.74 14.71 9.37
CA CYS A 26 -17.48 14.46 8.12
C CYS A 26 -16.79 13.26 7.42
N PRO A 27 -17.54 12.28 6.90
CA PRO A 27 -17.00 11.34 5.92
C PRO A 27 -16.34 12.12 4.78
N PRO A 28 -15.32 11.59 4.10
CA PRO A 28 -14.58 12.38 3.15
C PRO A 28 -15.47 13.02 2.06
N CYS A 29 -15.60 14.33 2.17
CA CYS A 29 -16.36 15.26 1.35
C CYS A 29 -15.43 16.15 0.52
N GLY A 30 -14.17 16.32 0.93
CA GLY A 30 -13.19 17.29 0.45
C GLY A 30 -13.14 18.55 1.34
N PRO A 31 -14.14 19.46 1.28
CA PRO A 31 -14.07 20.77 1.96
C PRO A 31 -14.08 20.73 3.49
N CYS A 32 -14.52 19.63 4.09
CA CYS A 32 -14.84 19.52 5.51
C CYS A 32 -14.17 18.34 6.22
N ASP A 33 -13.26 17.64 5.55
CA ASP A 33 -12.63 16.39 6.03
C ASP A 33 -11.79 16.60 7.29
N SER A 34 -11.31 17.83 7.49
CA SER A 34 -10.46 18.21 8.62
C SER A 34 -11.22 18.75 9.84
N ILE A 35 -12.55 18.92 9.74
CA ILE A 35 -13.35 19.54 10.80
C ILE A 35 -13.76 18.47 11.82
N VAL A 36 -13.48 18.74 13.09
CA VAL A 36 -13.81 17.88 14.22
C VAL A 36 -15.05 18.42 14.95
N TYR A 37 -15.97 17.52 15.28
CA TYR A 37 -17.20 17.80 15.99
C TYR A 37 -17.25 17.00 17.28
N HIS A 38 -17.71 17.61 18.38
CA HIS A 38 -17.77 16.94 19.68
C HIS A 38 -19.15 16.34 20.00
N LYS A 39 -20.01 16.23 18.98
CA LYS A 39 -21.34 15.63 19.08
C LYS A 39 -21.72 14.93 17.77
N PRO A 40 -22.52 13.86 17.82
CA PRO A 40 -23.08 13.25 16.62
C PRO A 40 -24.02 14.25 15.93
N GLY A 41 -24.20 14.08 14.61
CA GLY A 41 -25.10 14.92 13.84
C GLY A 41 -24.79 14.90 12.36
N VAL A 42 -25.20 15.95 11.67
CA VAL A 42 -24.94 16.18 10.24
C VAL A 42 -23.94 17.32 10.12
N CYS A 43 -22.97 17.18 9.22
CA CYS A 43 -22.00 18.23 8.95
C CYS A 43 -22.71 19.44 8.30
N PRO A 44 -22.52 20.66 8.83
CA PRO A 44 -23.15 21.87 8.30
C PRO A 44 -22.61 22.30 6.93
N HIS A 45 -21.48 21.73 6.48
CA HIS A 45 -20.86 22.06 5.18
C HIS A 45 -21.27 21.08 4.08
N CYS A 46 -21.19 19.77 4.34
CA CYS A 46 -21.45 18.71 3.35
C CYS A 46 -22.87 18.14 3.41
N GLY A 47 -23.61 18.35 4.50
CA GLY A 47 -24.90 17.70 4.72
C GLY A 47 -24.81 16.19 4.99
N MET A 48 -23.60 15.63 5.12
CA MET A 48 -23.40 14.20 5.42
C MET A 48 -23.43 13.92 6.92
N THR A 49 -23.92 12.73 7.28
CA THR A 49 -23.94 12.23 8.66
C THR A 49 -22.52 12.06 9.18
N LEU A 50 -22.22 12.69 10.31
CA LEU A 50 -20.92 12.63 10.98
C LEU A 50 -20.66 11.22 11.50
N VAL A 51 -19.41 10.76 11.37
CA VAL A 51 -18.96 9.46 11.85
C VAL A 51 -18.03 9.61 13.04
N LEU A 52 -18.04 8.64 13.97
CA LEU A 52 -17.11 8.61 15.10
C LEU A 52 -15.68 8.67 14.57
N ARG A 53 -14.91 9.63 15.08
CA ARG A 53 -13.49 9.76 14.82
C ARG A 53 -12.80 8.56 15.46
N ASP A 54 -12.29 7.69 14.62
CA ASP A 54 -11.56 6.51 15.08
C ASP A 54 -10.21 6.93 15.69
N THR A 55 -10.15 7.02 17.01
CA THR A 55 -8.92 7.33 17.76
C THR A 55 -7.93 6.18 17.75
N THR A 56 -8.29 4.99 17.27
CA THR A 56 -7.35 3.87 17.11
C THR A 56 -6.39 4.06 15.93
N LYS A 57 -6.65 5.04 15.03
CA LYS A 57 -5.71 5.44 13.98
C LYS A 57 -4.49 6.24 14.48
N ALA A 58 -4.40 6.54 15.78
CA ALA A 58 -3.24 7.18 16.38
C ALA A 58 -2.31 6.16 17.10
N SER A 59 -1.67 5.27 16.33
CA SER A 59 -0.43 4.57 16.78
C SER A 59 0.31 3.79 15.68
N ALA A 60 -0.20 3.68 14.45
CA ALA A 60 0.60 3.18 13.35
C ALA A 60 1.73 4.18 13.10
N GLN A 61 2.96 3.82 13.44
CA GLN A 61 4.16 4.60 13.14
C GLN A 61 4.08 5.02 11.66
N GLU A 62 3.78 6.29 11.44
CA GLU A 62 3.38 6.84 10.15
C GLU A 62 4.49 6.50 9.15
N LEU A 63 4.22 5.55 8.24
CA LEU A 63 5.20 5.20 7.22
C LEU A 63 5.38 6.43 6.35
N LYS A 64 6.59 6.97 6.34
CA LYS A 64 6.87 8.25 5.69
C LYS A 64 7.76 8.08 4.48
N SER A 65 8.64 7.09 4.45
CA SER A 65 9.67 7.00 3.41
C SER A 65 9.61 5.74 2.55
N ILE A 66 9.84 5.92 1.25
CA ILE A 66 9.94 4.83 0.29
C ILE A 66 11.28 4.91 -0.44
N CYS A 67 12.05 3.83 -0.36
CA CYS A 67 13.26 3.64 -1.14
C CYS A 67 12.89 3.01 -2.49
N PHE A 68 13.19 3.69 -3.58
CA PHE A 68 13.06 3.17 -4.94
C PHE A 68 14.43 2.69 -5.42
N TYR A 69 14.65 1.38 -5.48
CA TYR A 69 15.89 0.86 -6.03
C TYR A 69 15.82 0.79 -7.56
N LEU A 70 16.73 1.50 -8.23
CA LEU A 70 16.82 1.61 -9.69
C LEU A 70 18.18 1.10 -10.17
N TYR A 71 18.17 0.44 -11.32
CA TYR A 71 19.33 -0.16 -11.94
C TYR A 71 19.24 -0.08 -13.48
N ASP A 72 20.35 -0.32 -14.18
CA ASP A 72 20.35 -0.35 -15.64
C ASP A 72 19.35 -1.37 -16.18
N GLY A 73 18.48 -0.95 -17.10
CA GLY A 73 17.43 -1.78 -17.66
C GLY A 73 16.16 -1.86 -16.81
N THR A 74 16.02 -1.08 -15.73
CA THR A 74 14.74 -0.96 -15.01
C THR A 74 13.64 -0.52 -15.97
N GLU A 75 12.47 -1.16 -15.92
CA GLU A 75 11.31 -0.80 -16.74
C GLU A 75 10.72 0.53 -16.24
N VAL A 76 10.51 1.49 -17.15
CA VAL A 76 10.20 2.88 -16.75
C VAL A 76 8.86 2.96 -16.03
N LEU A 77 7.83 2.32 -16.59
CA LEU A 77 6.49 2.43 -16.04
C LEU A 77 6.33 1.62 -14.74
N ASP A 78 7.19 0.62 -14.50
CA ASP A 78 7.19 -0.13 -13.25
C ASP A 78 7.45 0.78 -12.04
N PHE A 79 8.33 1.78 -12.16
CA PHE A 79 8.58 2.73 -11.08
C PHE A 79 7.81 4.04 -11.24
N ALA A 80 7.66 4.56 -12.46
CA ALA A 80 7.01 5.86 -12.67
C ALA A 80 5.53 5.84 -12.27
N GLY A 81 4.81 4.73 -12.51
CA GLY A 81 3.42 4.59 -12.09
C GLY A 81 3.25 4.65 -10.57
N PRO A 82 3.91 3.76 -9.80
CA PRO A 82 3.93 3.83 -8.34
C PRO A 82 4.48 5.13 -7.78
N LEU A 83 5.50 5.73 -8.41
CA LEU A 83 6.06 7.02 -8.02
C LEU A 83 4.97 8.09 -7.97
N GLU A 84 4.17 8.19 -9.03
CA GLU A 84 3.07 9.16 -9.14
C GLU A 84 2.05 8.96 -8.00
N VAL A 85 1.63 7.71 -7.78
CA VAL A 85 0.66 7.35 -6.72
C VAL A 85 1.20 7.72 -5.33
N PHE A 86 2.43 7.31 -5.02
CA PHE A 86 3.00 7.54 -3.69
C PHE A 86 3.35 9.01 -3.46
N SER A 87 3.73 9.74 -4.51
CA SER A 87 3.97 11.19 -4.44
C SER A 87 2.69 11.93 -4.07
N TYR A 88 1.57 11.65 -4.75
CA TYR A 88 0.28 12.25 -4.42
C TYR A 88 -0.30 11.83 -3.07
N ALA A 89 0.09 10.64 -2.59
CA ALA A 89 -0.19 10.21 -1.23
C ALA A 89 0.70 10.91 -0.19
N GLY A 90 1.70 11.71 -0.57
CA GLY A 90 2.56 12.46 0.34
C GLY A 90 3.65 11.61 1.02
N PHE A 91 4.11 10.53 0.38
CA PHE A 91 5.30 9.82 0.86
C PHE A 91 6.58 10.56 0.47
N LYS A 92 7.60 10.50 1.34
CA LYS A 92 8.97 10.91 1.03
C LYS A 92 9.66 9.81 0.23
N ILE A 93 9.71 9.96 -1.08
CA ILE A 93 10.37 9.00 -1.97
C ILE A 93 11.81 9.45 -2.20
N PHE A 94 12.74 8.50 -2.23
CA PHE A 94 14.10 8.73 -2.70
C PHE A 94 14.57 7.55 -3.54
N THR A 95 15.45 7.83 -4.50
CA THR A 95 15.98 6.83 -5.42
C THR A 95 17.36 6.34 -4.96
N VAL A 96 17.61 5.05 -5.15
CA VAL A 96 18.88 4.42 -4.81
C VAL A 96 19.35 3.59 -6.00
N GLY A 97 20.60 3.77 -6.39
CA GLY A 97 21.29 2.88 -7.33
C GLY A 97 22.41 2.12 -6.64
N LYS A 98 23.06 1.19 -7.35
CA LYS A 98 24.31 0.59 -6.85
C LYS A 98 25.35 1.67 -6.53
N THR A 99 25.44 2.68 -7.39
CA THR A 99 26.23 3.89 -7.20
C THR A 99 25.35 5.11 -7.50
N LYS A 100 25.89 6.33 -7.34
CA LYS A 100 25.22 7.57 -7.77
C LYS A 100 25.41 7.88 -9.27
N ALA A 101 26.07 7.00 -10.02
CA ALA A 101 26.20 7.17 -11.46
C ALA A 101 24.82 7.04 -12.13
N PRO A 102 24.56 7.75 -13.25
CA PRO A 102 23.29 7.64 -13.95
C PRO A 102 23.04 6.22 -14.46
N VAL A 103 21.87 5.67 -14.14
CA VAL A 103 21.38 4.39 -14.69
C VAL A 103 20.57 4.65 -15.98
N THR A 104 20.69 3.77 -16.96
CA THR A 104 19.85 3.77 -18.16
C THR A 104 18.63 2.88 -17.94
N VAL A 105 17.47 3.47 -17.68
CA VAL A 105 16.20 2.76 -17.57
C VAL A 105 15.55 2.62 -18.96
N GLN A 106 14.85 1.52 -19.20
CA GLN A 106 14.28 1.15 -20.51
C GLN A 106 15.26 1.24 -21.69
N GLY A 107 16.55 1.08 -21.44
CA GLY A 107 17.60 1.20 -22.47
C GLY A 107 17.78 2.60 -23.08
N ILE A 108 17.05 3.62 -22.61
CA ILE A 108 17.00 4.94 -23.28
C ILE A 108 17.08 6.10 -22.28
N LEU A 109 16.30 6.08 -21.20
CA LEU A 109 16.16 7.21 -20.28
C LEU A 109 17.25 7.15 -19.20
N LYS A 110 17.92 8.27 -18.93
CA LYS A 110 18.89 8.37 -17.83
C LYS A 110 18.22 8.88 -16.56
N VAL A 111 18.40 8.14 -15.46
CA VAL A 111 17.99 8.55 -14.11
C VAL A 111 19.23 8.63 -13.22
N ILE A 112 19.38 9.71 -12.47
CA ILE A 112 20.48 9.90 -11.51
C ILE A 112 19.94 9.55 -10.12
N PRO A 113 20.43 8.48 -9.47
CA PRO A 113 19.98 8.14 -8.13
C PRO A 113 20.38 9.19 -7.10
N ASP A 114 19.50 9.46 -6.12
CA ASP A 114 19.79 10.36 -5.00
C ASP A 114 20.92 9.79 -4.10
N TYR A 115 20.89 8.47 -3.90
CA TYR A 115 21.79 7.73 -3.02
C TYR A 115 22.39 6.51 -3.73
N SER A 116 23.51 6.02 -3.20
CA SER A 116 24.00 4.68 -3.48
C SER A 116 23.62 3.70 -2.37
N ILE A 117 23.81 2.41 -2.60
CA ILE A 117 23.59 1.39 -1.56
C ILE A 117 24.46 1.61 -0.32
N GLN A 118 25.58 2.32 -0.44
CA GLN A 118 26.49 2.62 0.68
C GLN A 118 26.03 3.79 1.56
N ASP A 119 25.24 4.74 1.02
CA ASP A 119 24.82 5.94 1.77
C ASP A 119 23.30 6.17 1.85
N ALA A 120 22.50 5.21 1.34
CA ALA A 120 21.05 5.28 1.40
C ALA A 120 20.51 5.30 2.85
N PRO A 121 19.71 6.31 3.24
CA PRO A 121 19.09 6.37 4.58
C PRO A 121 18.03 5.28 4.73
N PRO A 122 17.69 4.80 5.94
CA PRO A 122 16.64 3.79 6.15
C PRO A 122 15.29 4.22 5.56
N ALA A 123 14.51 3.26 5.08
CA ALA A 123 13.17 3.47 4.54
C ALA A 123 12.13 2.57 5.22
N ASP A 124 10.92 3.10 5.38
CA ASP A 124 9.78 2.33 5.87
C ASP A 124 9.31 1.28 4.85
N ILE A 125 9.33 1.65 3.56
CA ILE A 125 8.95 0.79 2.43
C ILE A 125 10.14 0.70 1.47
N PHE A 126 10.43 -0.51 1.01
CA PHE A 126 11.44 -0.74 0.00
C PHE A 126 10.76 -1.24 -1.29
N ALA A 127 10.90 -0.47 -2.38
CA ALA A 127 10.31 -0.74 -3.67
C ALA A 127 11.36 -1.21 -4.69
N ILE A 128 11.08 -2.32 -5.38
CA ILE A 128 11.92 -2.90 -6.43
C ILE A 128 11.08 -3.12 -7.69
N PHE A 129 11.67 -2.86 -8.84
CA PHE A 129 10.98 -2.84 -10.12
C PHE A 129 11.56 -3.91 -11.04
N GLY A 130 10.82 -4.29 -12.08
CA GLY A 130 11.29 -5.22 -13.09
C GLY A 130 12.08 -4.54 -14.20
N GLY A 131 12.19 -5.24 -15.33
CA GLY A 131 13.06 -4.88 -16.46
C GLY A 131 14.12 -5.94 -16.64
N ASP A 132 15.38 -5.55 -16.86
CA ASP A 132 16.52 -6.46 -16.91
C ASP A 132 16.92 -6.94 -15.51
N ASP A 133 15.99 -7.60 -14.79
CA ASP A 133 16.10 -7.95 -13.38
C ASP A 133 17.35 -8.77 -13.03
N GLY A 134 17.93 -9.50 -13.98
CA GLY A 134 19.21 -10.19 -13.81
C GLY A 134 20.36 -9.27 -13.40
N VAL A 135 20.32 -7.97 -13.73
CA VAL A 135 21.31 -6.98 -13.29
C VAL A 135 21.27 -6.81 -11.77
N ALA A 136 20.08 -6.66 -11.18
CA ALA A 136 19.92 -6.47 -9.74
C ALA A 136 19.91 -7.81 -8.98
N ALA A 137 19.18 -8.80 -9.48
CA ALA A 137 19.03 -10.10 -8.86
C ALA A 137 20.35 -10.91 -8.89
N GLY A 138 21.18 -10.70 -9.91
CA GLY A 138 22.48 -11.35 -10.07
C GLY A 138 23.65 -10.67 -9.36
N ASP A 139 23.45 -9.52 -8.72
CA ASP A 139 24.51 -8.77 -8.04
C ASP A 139 24.55 -9.07 -6.53
N PRO A 140 25.58 -9.80 -6.03
CA PRO A 140 25.66 -10.19 -4.63
C PRO A 140 25.74 -8.99 -3.66
N GLU A 141 26.32 -7.86 -4.08
CA GLU A 141 26.44 -6.67 -3.24
C GLU A 141 25.06 -6.04 -3.03
N VAL A 142 24.27 -5.95 -4.09
CA VAL A 142 22.89 -5.45 -4.06
C VAL A 142 22.00 -6.35 -3.20
N ILE A 143 22.07 -7.67 -3.41
CA ILE A 143 21.29 -8.63 -2.62
C ILE A 143 21.68 -8.59 -1.13
N SER A 144 22.97 -8.53 -0.82
CA SER A 144 23.46 -8.39 0.55
C SER A 144 22.96 -7.10 1.20
N TRP A 145 23.00 -5.99 0.45
CA TRP A 145 22.47 -4.72 0.92
C TRP A 145 20.97 -4.81 1.20
N ILE A 146 20.14 -5.35 0.30
CA ILE A 146 18.69 -5.51 0.53
C ILE A 146 18.42 -6.33 1.79
N LYS A 147 19.13 -7.46 1.99
CA LYS A 147 19.04 -8.28 3.21
C LYS A 147 19.40 -7.49 4.47
N SER A 148 20.46 -6.68 4.43
CA SER A 148 20.89 -5.87 5.58
C SER A 148 19.83 -4.85 6.04
N ARG A 149 18.89 -4.50 5.16
CA ARG A 149 17.84 -3.51 5.38
C ARG A 149 16.56 -4.10 5.96
N ASP A 150 16.46 -5.42 6.03
CA ASP A 150 15.23 -6.12 6.45
C ASP A 150 14.81 -5.76 7.88
N ALA A 151 15.78 -5.58 8.79
CA ALA A 151 15.53 -5.23 10.18
C ALA A 151 14.87 -3.85 10.37
N VAL A 152 15.02 -2.94 9.39
CA VAL A 152 14.49 -1.56 9.46
C VAL A 152 13.37 -1.30 8.44
N THR A 153 13.14 -2.24 7.52
CA THR A 153 12.11 -2.13 6.48
C THR A 153 10.83 -2.78 6.95
N LYS A 154 9.73 -2.03 6.96
CA LYS A 154 8.44 -2.54 7.44
C LYS A 154 7.66 -3.24 6.34
N ARG A 155 7.80 -2.80 5.09
CA ARG A 155 7.12 -3.38 3.93
C ARG A 155 8.00 -3.41 2.70
N TYR A 156 7.78 -4.42 1.87
CA TYR A 156 8.35 -4.51 0.54
C TYR A 156 7.27 -4.34 -0.51
N PHE A 157 7.63 -3.68 -1.59
CA PHE A 157 6.78 -3.49 -2.77
C PHE A 157 7.57 -3.94 -3.99
N SER A 158 7.01 -4.77 -4.84
CA SER A 158 7.66 -5.11 -6.11
C SER A 158 6.72 -5.06 -7.30
N VAL A 159 7.23 -4.62 -8.43
CA VAL A 159 6.51 -4.64 -9.71
C VAL A 159 7.19 -5.58 -10.69
N CYS A 160 6.39 -6.29 -11.50
CA CYS A 160 6.86 -7.13 -12.59
C CYS A 160 7.92 -8.14 -12.11
N THR A 161 9.06 -8.22 -12.79
CA THR A 161 10.18 -9.11 -12.45
C THR A 161 11.03 -8.61 -11.27
N GLY A 162 10.72 -7.47 -10.64
CA GLY A 162 11.36 -7.03 -9.39
C GLY A 162 11.21 -8.05 -8.25
N ALA A 163 10.19 -8.93 -8.33
CA ALA A 163 10.02 -10.05 -7.42
C ALA A 163 11.23 -11.02 -7.40
N PHE A 164 12.00 -11.16 -8.49
CA PHE A 164 13.20 -12.02 -8.52
C PHE A 164 14.31 -11.49 -7.61
N VAL A 165 14.44 -10.16 -7.50
CA VAL A 165 15.39 -9.54 -6.58
C VAL A 165 15.01 -9.85 -5.13
N LEU A 166 13.72 -9.75 -4.80
CA LEU A 166 13.21 -10.13 -3.47
C LEU A 166 13.37 -11.64 -3.20
N ALA A 167 13.17 -12.49 -4.21
CA ALA A 167 13.39 -13.93 -4.08
C ALA A 167 14.86 -14.25 -3.75
N ASN A 168 15.81 -13.64 -4.47
CA ASN A 168 17.25 -13.83 -4.21
C ASN A 168 17.68 -13.22 -2.86
N ALA A 169 16.96 -12.22 -2.38
CA ALA A 169 17.09 -11.71 -1.02
C ALA A 169 16.50 -12.64 0.07
N GLY A 170 15.84 -13.75 -0.30
CA GLY A 170 15.21 -14.68 0.65
C GLY A 170 13.94 -14.11 1.30
N LEU A 171 13.34 -13.08 0.71
CA LEU A 171 12.21 -12.35 1.30
C LEU A 171 10.85 -12.91 0.90
N LEU A 172 10.82 -13.87 -0.02
CA LEU A 172 9.58 -14.44 -0.55
C LEU A 172 9.29 -15.87 -0.06
N ASP A 173 10.15 -16.43 0.80
CA ASP A 173 10.02 -17.82 1.26
C ASP A 173 8.69 -18.09 1.96
N SER A 174 8.00 -19.16 1.54
CA SER A 174 6.69 -19.58 2.08
C SER A 174 5.58 -18.52 1.97
N LEU A 175 5.76 -17.48 1.15
CA LEU A 175 4.75 -16.46 0.92
C LEU A 175 3.89 -16.78 -0.31
N THR A 176 2.69 -16.22 -0.36
CA THR A 176 1.94 -16.12 -1.61
C THR A 176 2.32 -14.81 -2.31
N VAL A 177 2.68 -14.88 -3.58
CA VAL A 177 3.23 -13.77 -4.37
C VAL A 177 2.76 -13.85 -5.83
N THR A 178 3.05 -12.84 -6.63
CA THR A 178 2.89 -12.84 -8.10
C THR A 178 4.07 -12.12 -8.76
N THR A 179 4.13 -12.13 -10.08
CA THR A 179 5.13 -11.41 -10.89
C THR A 179 4.59 -11.21 -12.31
N PHE A 180 5.43 -10.77 -13.24
CA PHE A 180 5.09 -10.69 -14.66
C PHE A 180 4.53 -12.01 -15.19
N HIS A 181 3.46 -11.96 -15.99
CA HIS A 181 2.74 -13.14 -16.45
C HIS A 181 3.64 -14.18 -17.15
N LYS A 182 4.64 -13.75 -17.93
CA LYS A 182 5.59 -14.68 -18.59
C LYS A 182 6.61 -15.29 -17.62
N SER A 183 6.76 -14.72 -16.43
CA SER A 183 7.79 -15.07 -15.46
C SER A 183 7.24 -15.88 -14.28
N ILE A 184 5.94 -16.16 -14.21
CA ILE A 184 5.30 -16.94 -13.14
C ILE A 184 6.01 -18.28 -12.90
N ASN A 185 6.14 -19.09 -13.95
CA ASN A 185 6.79 -20.41 -13.85
C ASN A 185 8.27 -20.30 -13.50
N SER A 186 8.95 -19.23 -13.94
CA SER A 186 10.35 -18.99 -13.62
C SER A 186 10.53 -18.62 -12.15
N LEU A 187 9.70 -17.72 -11.62
CA LEU A 187 9.76 -17.33 -10.21
C LEU A 187 9.42 -18.51 -9.30
N GLN A 188 8.42 -19.32 -9.67
CA GLN A 188 8.07 -20.54 -8.92
C GLN A 188 9.24 -21.53 -8.82
N ARG A 189 10.10 -21.61 -9.85
CA ARG A 189 11.32 -22.43 -9.80
C ARG A 189 12.41 -21.80 -8.94
N VAL A 190 12.53 -20.48 -8.93
CA VAL A 190 13.53 -19.74 -8.12
C VAL A 190 13.20 -19.81 -6.63
N VAL A 191 11.91 -19.74 -6.27
CA VAL A 191 11.43 -19.86 -4.89
C VAL A 191 10.36 -20.96 -4.77
N PRO A 192 10.73 -22.25 -4.74
CA PRO A 192 9.78 -23.36 -4.69
C PRO A 192 8.91 -23.39 -3.42
N SER A 193 9.37 -22.74 -2.34
CA SER A 193 8.64 -22.61 -1.08
C SER A 193 7.44 -21.65 -1.19
N ALA A 194 7.48 -20.70 -2.12
CA ALA A 194 6.42 -19.73 -2.32
C ALA A 194 5.28 -20.30 -3.16
N LYS A 195 4.08 -19.73 -2.99
CA LYS A 195 2.94 -19.93 -3.88
C LYS A 195 2.88 -18.77 -4.87
N VAL A 196 3.34 -18.99 -6.10
CA VAL A 196 3.34 -17.95 -7.14
C VAL A 196 2.04 -18.00 -7.95
N LEU A 197 1.25 -16.93 -7.88
CA LEU A 197 -0.06 -16.84 -8.52
C LEU A 197 0.02 -16.16 -9.89
N ALA A 198 -0.64 -16.77 -10.88
CA ALA A 198 -0.98 -16.12 -12.15
C ALA A 198 -2.33 -15.37 -12.04
N ASP A 199 -2.64 -14.58 -13.07
CA ASP A 199 -3.96 -13.96 -13.30
C ASP A 199 -4.48 -13.06 -12.16
N VAL A 200 -3.57 -12.47 -11.38
CA VAL A 200 -3.86 -11.47 -10.35
C VAL A 200 -3.05 -10.21 -10.63
N ARG A 201 -3.62 -9.02 -10.35
CA ARG A 201 -2.88 -7.75 -10.54
C ARG A 201 -1.82 -7.54 -9.47
N TYR A 202 -2.14 -7.89 -8.23
CA TYR A 202 -1.20 -7.87 -7.12
C TYR A 202 -1.56 -8.92 -6.09
N VAL A 203 -0.60 -9.25 -5.24
CA VAL A 203 -0.76 -10.06 -4.04
C VAL A 203 -0.18 -9.27 -2.87
N ASP A 204 -0.98 -9.09 -1.82
CA ASP A 204 -0.58 -8.51 -0.55
C ASP A 204 -0.62 -9.60 0.54
N ASN A 205 0.55 -9.96 1.07
CA ASN A 205 0.67 -10.92 2.17
C ASN A 205 0.93 -10.26 3.54
N GLY A 206 0.69 -8.96 3.64
CA GLY A 206 0.87 -8.14 4.84
C GLY A 206 2.22 -7.46 4.93
N ARG A 207 3.31 -8.20 4.63
CA ARG A 207 4.69 -7.68 4.63
C ARG A 207 5.18 -7.30 3.25
N VAL A 208 4.87 -8.11 2.25
CA VAL A 208 5.29 -7.92 0.85
C VAL A 208 4.06 -7.75 -0.02
N ILE A 209 4.07 -6.72 -0.85
CA ILE A 209 3.14 -6.55 -1.95
C ILE A 209 3.92 -6.79 -3.24
N THR A 210 3.61 -7.87 -3.93
CA THR A 210 4.14 -8.15 -5.27
C THR A 210 3.05 -7.87 -6.29
N THR A 211 3.34 -7.14 -7.35
CA THR A 211 2.40 -6.89 -8.46
C THR A 211 2.82 -7.63 -9.71
N ALA A 212 1.86 -7.84 -10.60
CA ALA A 212 2.13 -8.33 -11.95
C ALA A 212 2.86 -7.26 -12.79
N GLY A 213 2.79 -7.37 -14.11
CA GLY A 213 3.54 -6.50 -15.01
C GLY A 213 3.10 -5.05 -15.02
N ILE A 214 4.08 -4.14 -15.04
CA ILE A 214 3.99 -2.79 -15.60
C ILE A 214 2.84 -1.98 -15.01
N SER A 215 1.70 -1.92 -15.71
CA SER A 215 0.52 -1.18 -15.24
C SER A 215 -0.02 -1.65 -13.89
N ALA A 216 0.19 -2.93 -13.54
CA ALA A 216 -0.29 -3.49 -12.27
C ALA A 216 0.42 -2.89 -11.05
N GLY A 217 1.59 -2.27 -11.24
CA GLY A 217 2.27 -1.49 -10.21
C GLY A 217 1.42 -0.31 -9.72
N ILE A 218 0.66 0.34 -10.60
CA ILE A 218 -0.23 1.45 -10.24
C ILE A 218 -1.32 0.98 -9.28
N ASP A 219 -1.98 -0.14 -9.60
CA ASP A 219 -3.04 -0.70 -8.74
C ASP A 219 -2.52 -1.20 -7.41
N GLY A 220 -1.34 -1.84 -7.41
CA GLY A 220 -0.68 -2.26 -6.17
C GLY A 220 -0.30 -1.07 -5.29
N ALA A 221 0.17 0.03 -5.90
CA ALA A 221 0.49 1.26 -5.18
C ALA A 221 -0.78 1.90 -4.59
N LEU A 222 -1.87 1.99 -5.37
CA LEU A 222 -3.16 2.50 -4.89
C LEU A 222 -3.72 1.61 -3.77
N HIS A 223 -3.59 0.29 -3.89
CA HIS A 223 -3.93 -0.64 -2.82
C HIS A 223 -3.10 -0.39 -1.55
N LEU A 224 -1.78 -0.21 -1.67
CA LEU A 224 -0.94 0.11 -0.51
C LEU A 224 -1.34 1.45 0.13
N VAL A 225 -1.68 2.46 -0.67
CA VAL A 225 -2.23 3.72 -0.15
C VAL A 225 -3.54 3.48 0.57
N ALA A 226 -4.47 2.71 -0.01
CA ALA A 226 -5.74 2.38 0.62
C ALA A 226 -5.54 1.69 1.98
N ARG A 227 -4.57 0.77 2.06
CA ARG A 227 -4.20 0.06 3.29
C ARG A 227 -3.63 0.98 4.37
N LEU A 228 -2.85 1.99 4.00
CA LEU A 228 -2.12 2.83 4.95
C LEU A 228 -2.83 4.13 5.30
N LYS A 229 -3.53 4.74 4.33
CA LYS A 229 -4.15 6.06 4.43
C LYS A 229 -5.67 6.02 4.25
N GLY A 230 -6.23 4.85 3.92
CA GLY A 230 -7.65 4.64 3.72
C GLY A 230 -8.05 4.68 2.24
N GLU A 231 -9.06 3.90 1.89
CA GLU A 231 -9.56 3.75 0.51
C GLU A 231 -9.96 5.08 -0.11
N THR A 232 -10.52 6.01 0.66
CA THR A 232 -10.90 7.32 0.13
C THR A 232 -9.72 8.11 -0.42
N GLU A 233 -8.56 8.02 0.22
CA GLU A 233 -7.35 8.69 -0.26
C GLU A 233 -6.86 8.06 -1.57
N ALA A 234 -6.87 6.72 -1.66
CA ALA A 234 -6.55 6.02 -2.90
C ALA A 234 -7.50 6.41 -4.05
N LEU A 235 -8.81 6.48 -3.80
CA LEU A 235 -9.80 6.93 -4.79
C LEU A 235 -9.64 8.40 -5.16
N ARG A 236 -9.23 9.27 -4.23
CA ARG A 236 -8.91 10.68 -4.53
C ARG A 236 -7.72 10.77 -5.48
N ILE A 237 -6.66 10.00 -5.21
CA ILE A 237 -5.44 9.97 -6.04
C ILE A 237 -5.72 9.38 -7.41
N ALA A 238 -6.43 8.25 -7.49
CA ALA A 238 -6.82 7.65 -8.77
C ALA A 238 -7.59 8.64 -9.64
N ARG A 239 -8.56 9.37 -9.06
CA ARG A 239 -9.29 10.44 -9.75
C ARG A 239 -8.39 11.60 -10.17
N HIS A 240 -7.45 12.01 -9.31
CA HIS A 240 -6.51 13.08 -9.64
C HIS A 240 -5.58 12.73 -10.80
N MET A 241 -5.17 11.46 -10.89
CA MET A 241 -4.36 10.92 -11.98
C MET A 241 -5.17 10.60 -13.24
N GLU A 242 -6.50 10.82 -13.24
CA GLU A 242 -7.42 10.36 -14.30
C GLU A 242 -7.28 8.85 -14.57
N TYR A 243 -7.00 8.08 -13.53
CA TYR A 243 -6.79 6.63 -13.61
C TYR A 243 -8.10 5.87 -13.31
N ASP A 244 -8.98 5.84 -14.31
CA ASP A 244 -10.34 5.25 -14.21
C ASP A 244 -10.36 3.72 -14.12
N LYS A 245 -9.19 3.06 -14.26
CA LYS A 245 -9.06 1.61 -14.22
C LYS A 245 -8.93 1.05 -12.81
N TYR A 246 -8.79 1.90 -11.79
CA TYR A 246 -8.65 1.43 -10.42
C TYR A 246 -9.96 0.82 -9.91
N ILE A 247 -9.93 -0.49 -9.71
CA ILE A 247 -10.99 -1.24 -9.05
C ILE A 247 -10.45 -1.65 -7.67
N PRO A 248 -11.03 -1.14 -6.57
CA PRO A 248 -10.68 -1.61 -5.23
C PRO A 248 -10.77 -3.14 -5.16
N GLU A 249 -9.84 -3.77 -4.44
CA GLU A 249 -9.85 -5.23 -4.21
C GLU A 249 -9.63 -6.10 -5.47
N GLN A 250 -9.17 -5.53 -6.60
CA GLN A 250 -8.88 -6.29 -7.83
C GLN A 250 -7.66 -7.24 -7.71
N GLY A 251 -6.85 -7.09 -6.66
CA GLY A 251 -5.76 -8.02 -6.34
C GLY A 251 -6.14 -8.99 -5.21
N LEU A 252 -5.21 -9.86 -4.82
CA LEU A 252 -5.42 -10.79 -3.73
C LEU A 252 -4.81 -10.26 -2.43
N VAL A 253 -5.62 -10.17 -1.37
CA VAL A 253 -5.12 -9.97 -0.01
C VAL A 253 -5.13 -11.31 0.73
N VAL A 254 -3.97 -11.79 1.14
CA VAL A 254 -3.83 -13.04 1.89
C VAL A 254 -4.23 -12.80 3.34
N LYS A 255 -5.23 -13.53 3.82
CA LYS A 255 -5.65 -13.52 5.23
C LYS A 255 -4.84 -14.57 5.98
N HIS A 256 -4.20 -14.17 7.08
CA HIS A 256 -3.53 -15.05 8.05
C HIS A 256 -4.47 -15.34 9.22
#